data_AF-A0A645CZ51-F1
#
_entry.id   AF-A0A645CZ51-F1
#
_cell.length_a   1.000
_cell.length_b   1.000
_cell.length_c   1.000
_cell.angle_alpha   90.00
_cell.angle_beta   90.00
_cell.angle_gamma   90.00
#
_symmetry.space_group_name_H-M   'P 1'
#
loop_
_entity.id
_entity.type
_entity.pdbx_description
1 polymer ?
#
loop_
_entity_poly.entity_id
_entity_poly.type
_entity_poly.pdbx_seq_one_letter_code
_entity_poly.pdbx_strand_id
1 'polypeptide(L)'
;MVKLMSEKEAYAFLTGIAEMTNGCLKVSVLNIEMNSKLALMAFALSWSGFSIIAQTLNIISKTDIRPQKYILAKAIHSVFSIFYSLVIFPILNSSLPASIFYDKSSAVSNVNTILLHISIFIIILHLTFKALKK
;
A
#
# COMPACT_ATOMS: atom_id res chain seq x y z
N MET A 1 3.38 23.85 -5.63
CA MET A 1 4.20 23.89 -4.40
C MET A 1 4.20 22.50 -3.80
N VAL A 2 5.34 21.79 -3.80
CA VAL A 2 5.45 20.47 -3.15
C VAL A 2 5.34 20.70 -1.64
N LYS A 3 4.23 20.27 -1.03
CA LYS A 3 4.05 20.35 0.42
C LYS A 3 4.97 19.31 1.04
N LEU A 4 5.99 19.77 1.77
CA LEU A 4 6.86 18.89 2.54
C LEU A 4 6.05 18.22 3.67
N MET A 5 6.44 16.99 4.00
CA MET A 5 5.85 16.21 5.08
C MET A 5 5.98 16.97 6.41
N SER A 6 4.91 17.03 7.19
CA SER A 6 4.97 17.66 8.52
C SER A 6 5.74 16.80 9.53
N GLU A 7 6.24 17.39 10.61
CA GLU A 7 6.97 16.64 11.66
C GLU A 7 6.14 15.49 12.24
N LYS A 8 4.83 15.70 12.41
CA LYS A 8 3.89 14.68 12.92
C LYS A 8 3.72 13.53 11.93
N GLU A 9 3.64 13.84 10.64
CA GLU A 9 3.57 12.84 9.58
C GLU A 9 4.87 12.02 9.51
N ALA A 10 6.03 12.68 9.55
CA ALA A 10 7.33 12.01 9.54
C ALA A 10 7.50 11.11 10.78
N TYR A 11 7.10 11.59 11.95
CA TYR A 11 7.15 10.79 13.18
C TYR A 11 6.23 9.56 13.10
N ALA A 12 5.02 9.70 12.58
CA ALA A 12 4.11 8.57 12.37
C ALA A 12 4.68 7.56 11.35
N PHE A 13 5.27 8.04 10.27
CA PHE A 13 5.89 7.23 9.23
C PHE A 13 7.11 6.44 9.76
N LEU A 14 8.03 7.12 10.46
CA LEU A 14 9.18 6.47 11.09
C LEU A 14 8.75 5.46 12.16
N THR A 15 7.69 5.77 12.92
CA THR A 15 7.10 4.81 13.85
C THR A 15 6.60 3.57 13.11
N GLY A 16 5.93 3.73 11.96
CA GLY A 16 5.48 2.60 11.14
C GLY A 16 6.61 1.77 10.52
N ILE A 17 7.76 2.39 10.20
CA ILE A 17 8.97 1.68 9.78
C ILE A 17 9.51 0.79 10.92
N ALA A 18 9.49 1.30 12.15
CA ALA A 18 9.95 0.54 13.31
C ALA A 18 8.93 -0.55 13.73
N GLU A 19 7.66 -0.18 13.85
CA GLU A 19 6.58 -1.01 14.34
C GLU A 19 5.23 -0.62 13.69
N MET A 20 4.67 -1.54 12.89
CA MET A 20 3.47 -1.30 12.09
C MET A 20 2.25 -0.88 12.91
N THR A 21 1.98 -1.53 14.04
CA THR A 21 0.79 -1.31 14.87
C THR A 21 0.74 0.13 15.39
N ASN A 22 1.81 0.58 16.03
CA ASN A 22 1.93 1.94 16.56
C ASN A 22 2.02 2.99 15.45
N GLY A 23 2.66 2.67 14.32
CA GLY A 23 2.64 3.52 13.13
C GLY A 23 1.23 3.76 12.61
N CYS A 24 0.46 2.70 12.38
CA CYS A 24 -0.93 2.79 11.92
C CYS A 24 -1.82 3.57 12.90
N LEU A 25 -1.66 3.36 14.21
CA LEU A 25 -2.37 4.14 15.23
C LEU A 25 -2.05 5.64 15.13
N LYS A 26 -0.78 6.01 14.97
CA LYS A 26 -0.39 7.42 14.81
C LYS A 26 -0.92 8.00 13.50
N VAL A 27 -0.87 7.26 12.40
CA VAL A 27 -1.40 7.68 11.10
C VAL A 27 -2.92 7.89 11.15
N SER A 28 -3.67 7.05 11.86
CA SER A 28 -5.13 7.13 11.90
C SER A 28 -5.64 8.44 12.51
N VAL A 29 -4.95 8.95 13.54
CA VAL A 29 -5.28 10.19 14.24
C VAL A 29 -4.75 11.47 13.58
N LEU A 30 -3.93 11.36 12.53
CA LEU A 30 -3.44 12.54 11.80
C LEU A 30 -4.59 13.26 11.07
N ASN A 31 -4.59 14.59 11.13
CA ASN A 31 -5.51 15.43 10.37
C ASN A 31 -4.92 15.79 8.99
N ILE A 32 -4.81 14.78 8.12
CA ILE A 32 -4.30 14.89 6.75
C ILE A 32 -5.35 14.37 5.76
N GLU A 33 -5.17 14.69 4.48
CA GLU A 33 -6.03 14.20 3.40
C GLU A 33 -6.15 12.66 3.43
N MET A 34 -7.34 12.15 3.14
CA MET A 34 -7.62 10.70 3.17
C MET A 34 -6.68 9.91 2.26
N ASN A 35 -6.36 10.44 1.08
CA ASN A 35 -5.42 9.83 0.13
C ASN A 35 -4.04 9.58 0.78
N SER A 36 -3.48 10.62 1.39
CA SER A 36 -2.18 10.54 2.09
C SER A 36 -2.24 9.63 3.31
N LYS A 37 -3.35 9.67 4.06
CA LYS A 37 -3.57 8.78 5.21
C LYS A 37 -3.56 7.31 4.79
N LEU A 38 -4.29 6.97 3.74
CA LEU A 38 -4.36 5.61 3.20
C LEU A 38 -3.02 5.16 2.62
N ALA A 39 -2.31 6.04 1.90
CA ALA A 39 -0.97 5.73 1.39
C ALA A 39 0.01 5.37 2.52
N LEU A 40 0.01 6.16 3.61
CA LEU A 40 0.85 5.88 4.78
C LEU A 40 0.46 4.57 5.49
N MET A 41 -0.84 4.29 5.63
CA MET A 41 -1.31 3.01 6.18
C MET A 41 -0.94 1.82 5.28
N ALA A 42 -1.14 1.96 3.97
CA ALA A 42 -0.84 0.93 2.97
C ALA A 42 0.66 0.59 2.97
N PHE A 43 1.54 1.59 3.11
CA PHE A 43 2.95 1.40 3.36
C PHE A 43 3.21 0.63 4.66
N ALA A 44 2.69 1.11 5.80
CA ALA A 44 2.98 0.52 7.10
C ALA A 44 2.55 -0.97 7.16
N LEU A 45 1.39 -1.29 6.60
CA LEU A 45 0.85 -2.66 6.52
C LEU A 45 1.74 -3.58 5.68
N SER A 46 2.09 -3.12 4.47
CA SER A 46 2.90 -3.89 3.52
C SER A 46 4.36 -4.02 3.95
N TRP A 47 4.92 -3.03 4.64
CA TRP A 47 6.26 -3.06 5.22
C TRP A 47 6.33 -3.97 6.46
N SER A 48 5.30 -3.92 7.32
CA SER A 48 5.13 -4.70 8.55
C SER A 48 6.09 -4.36 9.71
N GLY A 49 7.01 -3.41 9.53
CA GLY A 49 7.89 -2.90 10.58
C GLY A 49 9.11 -3.80 10.86
N PHE A 50 10.18 -3.21 11.43
CA PHE A 50 11.41 -3.93 11.75
C PHE A 50 11.21 -5.09 12.73
N SER A 51 10.26 -4.99 13.67
CA SER A 51 9.97 -6.07 14.61
C SER A 51 9.55 -7.37 13.91
N ILE A 52 8.60 -7.30 12.97
CA ILE A 52 8.12 -8.48 12.23
C ILE A 52 9.18 -8.96 11.24
N ILE A 53 9.90 -8.03 10.59
CA ILE A 53 11.01 -8.39 9.71
C ILE A 53 12.06 -9.19 10.49
N ALA A 54 12.51 -8.71 11.66
CA ALA A 54 13.51 -9.41 12.48
C ALA A 54 13.05 -10.80 12.93
N GLN A 55 11.80 -10.93 13.37
CA GLN A 55 11.21 -12.23 13.73
C GLN A 55 11.18 -13.18 12.54
N THR A 56 10.82 -12.68 11.36
CA THR A 56 10.81 -13.47 10.11
C THR A 56 12.22 -13.86 9.70
N LEU A 57 13.20 -12.96 9.81
CA LEU A 57 14.61 -13.23 9.52
C LEU A 57 15.15 -14.40 10.36
N ASN A 58 14.79 -14.47 11.64
CA ASN A 58 15.17 -15.58 12.50
C ASN A 58 14.59 -16.92 12.00
N ILE A 59 13.34 -16.92 11.53
CA ILE A 59 12.68 -18.12 11.00
C ILE A 59 13.32 -18.56 9.67
N ILE A 60 13.49 -17.63 8.71
CA ILE A 60 14.04 -17.96 7.39
C ILE A 60 15.54 -18.24 7.41
N SER A 61 16.26 -17.88 8.48
CA SER A 61 17.69 -18.20 8.65
C SER A 61 17.97 -19.71 8.60
N LYS A 62 16.94 -20.52 8.88
CA LYS A 62 16.97 -21.99 8.82
C LYS A 62 16.58 -22.55 7.45
N THR A 63 16.45 -21.70 6.44
CA THR A 63 15.98 -22.05 5.08
C THR A 63 16.96 -21.52 4.03
N ASP A 64 16.81 -21.95 2.77
CA ASP A 64 17.64 -21.45 1.66
C ASP A 64 17.25 -20.04 1.16
N ILE A 65 16.32 -19.36 1.84
CA ILE A 65 15.87 -18.02 1.47
C ILE A 65 16.88 -16.97 1.93
N ARG A 66 17.42 -16.20 0.98
CA ARG A 66 18.36 -15.11 1.29
C ARG A 66 17.66 -13.94 1.99
N PRO A 67 18.10 -13.50 3.19
CA PRO A 67 17.52 -12.36 3.93
C PRO A 67 17.38 -11.08 3.08
N GLN A 68 18.38 -10.78 2.28
CA GLN A 68 18.40 -9.60 1.41
C GLN A 68 17.27 -9.63 0.37
N LYS A 69 16.98 -10.80 -0.22
CA LYS A 69 15.89 -10.97 -1.19
C LYS A 69 14.53 -10.75 -0.51
N TYR A 70 14.35 -11.24 0.72
CA TYR A 70 13.14 -11.03 1.50
C TYR A 70 12.90 -9.54 1.82
N ILE A 71 13.90 -8.84 2.37
CA ILE A 71 13.77 -7.41 2.72
C ILE A 71 13.52 -6.57 1.47
N LEU A 72 14.23 -6.85 0.37
CA LEU A 72 14.03 -6.14 -0.90
C LEU A 72 12.61 -6.37 -1.45
N ALA A 73 12.10 -7.60 -1.39
CA ALA A 73 10.73 -7.91 -1.80
C ALA A 73 9.71 -7.12 -0.97
N LYS A 74 9.92 -6.98 0.35
CA LYS A 74 9.07 -6.16 1.23
C LYS A 74 9.12 -4.68 0.87
N ALA A 75 10.32 -4.14 0.62
CA ALA A 75 10.47 -2.74 0.20
C ALA A 75 9.73 -2.46 -1.12
N ILE A 76 9.94 -3.31 -2.13
CA ILE A 76 9.27 -3.21 -3.44
C ILE A 76 7.75 -3.32 -3.28
N HIS A 77 7.27 -4.30 -2.51
CA HIS A 77 5.84 -4.47 -2.25
C HIS A 77 5.23 -3.23 -1.58
N SER A 78 5.98 -2.57 -0.70
CA SER A 78 5.52 -1.36 0.00
C SER A 78 5.38 -0.16 -0.94
N VAL A 79 6.32 0.00 -1.87
CA VAL A 79 6.23 1.03 -2.93
C VAL A 79 5.00 0.79 -3.82
N PHE A 80 4.77 -0.47 -4.24
CA PHE A 80 3.58 -0.81 -5.00
C PHE A 80 2.29 -0.57 -4.21
N SER A 81 2.26 -0.89 -2.92
CA SER A 81 1.10 -0.67 -2.05
C SER A 81 0.71 0.81 -1.98
N ILE A 82 1.68 1.71 -1.82
CA ILE A 82 1.45 3.16 -1.88
C ILE A 82 0.87 3.56 -3.24
N PHE A 83 1.50 3.12 -4.33
CA PHE A 83 1.05 3.44 -5.67
C PHE A 83 -0.40 2.98 -5.91
N TYR A 84 -0.71 1.73 -5.55
CA TYR A 84 -2.06 1.19 -5.66
C TYR A 84 -3.06 1.97 -4.81
N SER A 85 -2.72 2.32 -3.57
CA SER A 85 -3.60 3.10 -2.70
C SER A 85 -3.94 4.47 -3.31
N LEU A 86 -2.95 5.15 -3.89
CA LEU A 86 -3.13 6.47 -4.51
C LEU A 86 -3.93 6.41 -5.82
N VAL A 87 -3.88 5.30 -6.55
CA VAL A 87 -4.62 5.15 -7.82
C VAL A 87 -6.04 4.63 -7.58
N ILE A 88 -6.19 3.57 -6.77
CA ILE A 88 -7.46 2.86 -6.62
C ILE A 88 -8.46 3.65 -5.78
N PHE A 89 -8.00 4.30 -4.70
CA PHE A 89 -8.94 4.96 -3.78
C PHE A 89 -9.68 6.15 -4.41
N PRO A 90 -9.04 7.08 -5.15
CA PRO A 90 -9.77 8.15 -5.85
C PRO A 90 -10.83 7.63 -6.83
N ILE A 91 -10.53 6.53 -7.53
CA ILE A 91 -11.47 5.89 -8.46
C ILE A 91 -12.69 5.36 -7.70
N LEU A 92 -12.47 4.60 -6.61
CA LEU A 92 -13.55 4.10 -5.78
C LEU A 92 -14.40 5.23 -5.17
N ASN A 93 -13.75 6.27 -4.65
CA ASN A 93 -14.43 7.40 -4.04
C ASN A 93 -15.27 8.20 -5.06
N SER A 94 -14.81 8.28 -6.32
CA SER A 94 -15.58 8.91 -7.41
C SER A 94 -16.78 8.07 -7.89
N SER A 95 -16.78 6.77 -7.60
CA SER A 95 -17.76 5.79 -8.08
C SER A 95 -18.91 5.52 -7.11
N LEU A 96 -18.86 6.04 -5.87
CA LEU A 96 -19.95 5.95 -4.91
C LEU A 96 -20.79 7.23 -5.00
N PRO A 97 -21.92 7.25 -5.73
CA PRO A 97 -22.86 8.34 -5.63
C PRO A 97 -23.44 8.33 -4.22
N ALA A 98 -23.12 9.36 -3.42
CA ALA A 98 -23.88 9.71 -2.23
C ALA A 98 -25.24 10.30 -2.65
N SER A 99 -26.09 9.50 -3.28
CA SER A 99 -27.53 9.75 -3.47
C SER A 99 -28.15 8.60 -4.27
N ILE A 100 -29.14 7.93 -3.69
CA ILE A 100 -29.95 6.84 -4.28
C ILE A 100 -30.90 7.35 -5.40
N PHE A 101 -30.76 8.60 -5.85
CA PHE A 101 -31.69 9.24 -6.80
C PHE A 101 -30.98 10.02 -7.90
N TYR A 102 -30.14 9.40 -8.72
CA TYR A 102 -29.88 9.93 -10.07
C TYR A 102 -29.62 8.78 -11.03
N ASP A 103 -30.55 8.64 -11.96
CA ASP A 103 -30.45 7.74 -13.11
C ASP A 103 -29.17 8.07 -13.89
N LYS A 104 -28.23 7.13 -13.94
CA LYS A 104 -26.94 7.39 -14.61
C LYS A 104 -26.50 6.18 -15.43
N SER A 105 -26.84 6.27 -16.71
CA SER A 105 -26.16 5.59 -17.83
C SER A 105 -24.64 5.91 -17.81
N SER A 106 -23.90 5.24 -16.94
CA SER A 106 -22.44 5.35 -16.79
C SER A 106 -21.77 4.06 -16.33
N ALA A 107 -22.53 2.96 -16.23
CA ALA A 107 -22.04 1.66 -15.79
C ALA A 107 -20.93 1.09 -16.68
N VAL A 108 -20.94 1.38 -17.99
CA VAL A 108 -19.97 0.82 -18.96
C VAL A 108 -18.55 1.40 -18.79
N SER A 109 -18.41 2.67 -18.41
CA SER A 109 -17.08 3.31 -18.21
C SER A 109 -16.34 2.81 -16.97
N ASN A 110 -17.08 2.42 -15.93
CA ASN A 110 -16.50 1.90 -14.69
C ASN A 110 -15.98 0.47 -14.85
N VAL A 111 -16.65 -0.37 -15.64
CA VAL A 111 -16.25 -1.76 -15.88
C VAL A 111 -14.89 -1.85 -16.59
N ASN A 112 -14.66 -1.02 -17.60
CA ASN A 112 -13.36 -0.96 -18.29
C ASN A 112 -12.24 -0.48 -17.36
N THR A 113 -12.52 0.50 -16.50
CA THR A 113 -11.54 0.99 -15.52
C THR A 113 -11.17 -0.10 -14.52
N ILE A 114 -12.15 -0.83 -13.98
CA ILE A 114 -11.93 -1.95 -13.05
C ILE A 114 -11.15 -3.09 -13.73
N LEU A 115 -11.52 -3.48 -14.95
CA LEU A 115 -10.81 -4.50 -15.73
C LEU A 115 -9.34 -4.14 -15.97
N LEU A 116 -9.04 -2.87 -16.23
CA LEU A 116 -7.68 -2.37 -16.41
C LEU A 116 -6.85 -2.56 -15.12
N HIS A 117 -7.41 -2.27 -13.95
CA HIS A 117 -6.72 -2.45 -12.67
C HIS A 117 -6.48 -3.93 -12.35
N ILE A 118 -7.45 -4.79 -12.62
CA ILE A 118 -7.29 -6.26 -12.48
C ILE A 118 -6.16 -6.74 -13.39
N SER A 119 -6.09 -6.27 -14.63
CA SER A 119 -5.03 -6.65 -15.56
C SER A 119 -3.63 -6.22 -15.09
N ILE A 120 -3.51 -4.99 -14.54
CA ILE A 120 -2.26 -4.48 -13.95
C ILE A 120 -1.84 -5.32 -12.73
N PHE A 121 -2.79 -5.67 -11.86
CA PHE A 121 -2.53 -6.53 -10.71
C PHE A 121 -1.98 -7.90 -11.13
N ILE A 122 -2.59 -8.53 -12.13
CA ILE A 122 -2.14 -9.84 -12.65
C ILE A 122 -0.73 -9.75 -13.25
N ILE A 123 -0.41 -8.67 -13.96
CA ILE A 123 0.93 -8.46 -14.53
C ILE A 123 1.98 -8.31 -13.42
N ILE A 124 1.68 -7.53 -12.38
CA ILE A 124 2.60 -7.33 -11.25
C ILE A 124 2.78 -8.63 -10.45
N LEU A 125 1.71 -9.39 -10.24
CA LEU A 125 1.80 -10.74 -9.67
C LEU A 125 2.72 -11.64 -10.52
N HIS A 126 2.55 -11.63 -11.84
CA HIS A 126 3.40 -12.41 -12.74
C HIS A 126 4.88 -12.00 -12.67
N LEU A 127 5.17 -10.69 -12.66
CA LEU A 127 6.54 -10.16 -12.59
C LEU A 127 7.21 -10.50 -11.24
N THR A 128 6.48 -10.43 -10.14
CA THR A 128 6.98 -10.82 -8.82
C THR A 128 7.30 -12.31 -8.74
N PHE A 129 6.44 -13.18 -9.28
CA PHE A 129 6.74 -14.62 -9.39
C PHE A 129 7.98 -14.90 -10.25
N LYS A 130 8.17 -14.18 -11.35
CA LYS A 130 9.34 -14.31 -12.23
C LYS A 130 10.63 -13.86 -11.52
N ALA A 131 10.56 -12.80 -10.73
CA ALA A 131 11.69 -12.30 -9.93
C ALA A 131 12.09 -13.26 -8.80
N LEU A 132 11.14 -14.02 -8.24
CA LEU A 132 11.41 -15.02 -7.19
C LEU A 132 12.06 -16.32 -7.72
N LYS A 133 11.91 -16.63 -9.02
CA LYS A 133 12.53 -17.80 -9.66
C LYS A 133 14.00 -17.61 -10.08
N LYS A 134 14.57 -16.42 -9.88
CA LYS A 134 16.02 -16.10 -10.04
C LYS A 134 16.66 -15.89 -8.67
#